data_AF-A0A087TI50-F1
#
_entry.id   AF-A0A087TI50-F1
#
_cell.length_a   1.000
_cell.length_b   1.000
_cell.length_c   1.000
_cell.angle_alpha   90.00
_cell.angle_beta   90.00
_cell.angle_gamma   90.00
#
_symmetry.space_group_name_H-M   'P 1'
#
loop_
_entity.id
_entity.type
_entity.pdbx_description
1 polymer ?
#
loop_
_entity_poly.entity_id
_entity_poly.type
_entity_poly.pdbx_seq_one_letter_code
_entity_poly.pdbx_strand_id
1 'polypeptide(L)'
;MARITRSAKDLWSLISGSSVLNNKDLIQYELEENCDRIISGVLFFKKTSQTSLDLLKKSVEESQFDFVNKLSKLIDVDHMQCYELFVSYITYEYKGTQKSFEALLLNERHVHSLILEVWHYYFGERLYYLLILKHILSHWQDDGDPYKDIYESFLDKVNKDNI
;
A
#
# COMPACT_ATOMS: atom_id res chain seq x y z
N MET A 1 8.53 -0.59 -16.85
CA MET A 1 7.74 0.40 -16.07
C MET A 1 7.45 -0.26 -14.74
N ALA A 2 7.93 0.30 -13.62
CA ALA A 2 7.59 -0.23 -12.30
C ALA A 2 6.07 -0.19 -12.18
N ARG A 3 5.43 -1.36 -12.07
CA ARG A 3 3.98 -1.46 -11.95
C ARG A 3 3.60 -0.82 -10.62
N ILE A 4 2.74 0.19 -10.66
CA ILE A 4 2.20 0.77 -9.44
C ILE A 4 1.35 -0.33 -8.80
N THR A 5 1.80 -0.80 -7.64
CA THR A 5 1.08 -1.85 -6.90
C THR A 5 -0.26 -1.29 -6.44
N ARG A 6 -1.31 -2.09 -6.59
CA ARG A 6 -2.68 -1.74 -6.19
C ARG A 6 -2.73 -1.35 -4.70
N SER A 7 -3.58 -0.38 -4.36
CA SER A 7 -3.81 0.01 -2.97
C SER A 7 -4.39 -1.18 -2.18
N ALA A 8 -4.01 -1.30 -0.91
CA ALA A 8 -4.57 -2.30 -0.01
C ALA A 8 -6.08 -2.13 0.15
N LYS A 9 -6.57 -0.88 0.08
CA LYS A 9 -8.00 -0.58 0.05
C LYS A 9 -8.74 -1.23 -1.12
N ASP A 10 -8.21 -1.10 -2.33
CA ASP A 10 -8.82 -1.69 -3.52
C ASP A 10 -8.74 -3.23 -3.48
N LEU A 11 -7.62 -3.76 -2.97
CA LEU A 11 -7.45 -5.19 -2.75
C LEU A 11 -8.47 -5.73 -1.73
N TRP A 12 -8.71 -5.01 -0.63
CA TRP A 12 -9.74 -5.34 0.35
C TRP A 12 -11.15 -5.32 -0.28
N SER A 13 -11.46 -4.31 -1.07
CA SER A 13 -12.75 -4.20 -1.78
C SER A 13 -13.00 -5.38 -2.72
N LEU A 14 -11.95 -5.83 -3.41
CA LEU A 14 -11.98 -7.01 -4.28
C LEU A 14 -12.20 -8.31 -3.49
N ILE A 15 -11.44 -8.51 -2.42
CA ILE A 15 -11.45 -9.76 -1.64
C ILE A 15 -12.75 -9.89 -0.83
N SER A 16 -13.26 -8.81 -0.24
CA SER A 16 -14.48 -8.83 0.58
C SER A 16 -15.78 -9.03 -0.19
N GLY A 17 -15.72 -9.23 -1.52
CA GLY A 17 -16.89 -9.44 -2.37
C GLY A 17 -17.75 -8.19 -2.58
N SER A 18 -17.27 -7.01 -2.19
CA SER A 18 -17.96 -5.74 -2.42
C SER A 18 -17.84 -5.23 -3.86
N SER A 19 -16.90 -5.80 -4.62
CA SER A 19 -16.73 -5.55 -6.05
C SER A 19 -17.65 -6.46 -6.87
N VAL A 20 -18.20 -5.93 -7.98
CA VAL A 20 -19.02 -6.69 -8.94
C VAL A 20 -18.21 -7.77 -9.68
N LEU A 21 -16.87 -7.68 -9.63
CA LEU A 21 -15.93 -8.54 -10.34
C LEU A 21 -15.50 -9.74 -9.49
N ASN A 22 -16.32 -10.80 -9.49
CA ASN A 22 -16.04 -12.06 -8.81
C ASN A 22 -15.20 -13.01 -9.67
N ASN A 23 -14.02 -12.58 -10.12
CA ASN A 23 -13.10 -13.46 -10.86
C ASN A 23 -12.08 -14.11 -9.91
N LYS A 24 -12.18 -15.44 -9.76
CA LYS A 24 -11.28 -16.25 -8.92
C LYS A 24 -9.81 -16.12 -9.32
N ASP A 25 -9.53 -16.13 -10.63
CA ASP A 25 -8.16 -16.03 -11.15
C ASP A 25 -7.53 -14.67 -10.81
N LEU A 26 -8.33 -13.61 -10.86
CA LEU A 26 -7.88 -12.26 -10.51
C LEU A 26 -7.56 -12.17 -9.01
N ILE A 27 -8.42 -12.73 -8.14
CA ILE A 27 -8.21 -12.72 -6.69
C ILE A 27 -6.94 -13.51 -6.33
N GLN A 28 -6.76 -14.69 -6.92
CA GLN A 28 -5.55 -15.48 -6.71
C GLN A 28 -4.30 -14.72 -7.14
N TYR A 29 -4.31 -14.15 -8.35
CA TYR A 29 -3.19 -13.37 -8.87
C TYR A 29 -2.81 -12.19 -7.97
N GLU A 30 -3.79 -11.43 -7.49
CA GLU A 30 -3.57 -10.25 -6.66
C GLU A 30 -3.10 -10.64 -5.25
N LEU A 31 -3.57 -11.76 -4.70
CA LEU A 31 -3.07 -12.30 -3.43
C LEU A 31 -1.62 -12.75 -3.56
N GLU A 32 -1.25 -13.40 -4.66
CA GLU A 32 0.12 -13.82 -4.92
C GLU A 32 1.07 -12.63 -5.14
N GLU A 33 0.66 -11.61 -5.91
CA GLU A 33 1.47 -10.41 -6.16
C GLU A 33 1.68 -9.58 -4.88
N ASN A 34 0.68 -9.55 -3.98
CA ASN A 34 0.75 -8.79 -2.72
C ASN A 34 1.11 -9.66 -1.51
N CYS A 35 1.52 -10.91 -1.73
CA CYS A 35 1.77 -11.90 -0.68
C CYS A 35 2.71 -11.36 0.41
N ASP A 36 3.88 -10.84 0.02
CA ASP A 36 4.87 -10.29 0.96
C ASP A 36 4.31 -9.13 1.79
N ARG A 37 3.46 -8.28 1.18
CA ARG A 37 2.84 -7.13 1.84
C ARG A 37 1.74 -7.55 2.81
N ILE A 38 0.95 -8.55 2.45
CA ILE A 38 -0.12 -9.10 3.29
C ILE A 38 0.49 -9.79 4.51
N ILE A 39 1.51 -10.64 4.32
CA ILE A 39 2.18 -11.37 5.41
C ILE A 39 2.92 -10.41 6.33
N SER A 40 3.72 -9.50 5.75
CA SER A 40 4.47 -8.52 6.54
C SER A 40 3.51 -7.53 7.21
N GLY A 41 2.35 -7.26 6.60
CA GLY A 41 1.30 -6.39 7.10
C GLY A 41 1.84 -5.07 7.64
N VAL A 42 1.73 -4.91 8.96
CA VAL A 42 2.17 -3.71 9.69
C VAL A 42 3.70 -3.55 9.70
N LEU A 43 4.45 -4.65 9.58
CA LEU A 43 5.92 -4.71 9.57
C LEU A 43 6.52 -4.45 8.17
N PHE A 44 5.69 -4.37 7.12
CA PHE A 44 6.16 -4.10 5.76
C PHE A 44 6.91 -2.76 5.67
N PHE A 45 6.42 -1.75 6.40
CA PHE A 45 7.02 -0.43 6.47
C PHE A 45 8.19 -0.43 7.44
N LYS A 46 9.40 -0.35 6.88
CA LYS A 46 10.67 -0.34 7.60
C LYS A 46 10.98 1.06 8.11
N LYS A 47 11.80 1.16 9.14
CA LYS A 47 12.27 2.43 9.69
C LYS A 47 13.20 3.17 8.72
N THR A 48 13.36 4.47 8.93
CA THR A 48 14.21 5.32 8.10
C THR A 48 15.65 4.81 8.04
N SER A 49 16.23 4.80 6.84
CA SER A 49 17.64 4.47 6.60
C SER A 49 18.34 5.60 5.85
N GLN A 50 19.64 5.79 6.12
CA GLN A 50 20.44 6.79 5.41
C GLN A 50 20.64 6.43 3.94
N THR A 51 20.74 5.14 3.63
CA THR A 51 20.92 4.64 2.26
C THR A 51 19.71 4.96 1.38
N SER A 52 18.49 4.88 1.91
CA SER A 52 17.27 5.19 1.15
C SER A 52 17.10 6.69 0.91
N LEU A 53 17.59 7.54 1.81
CA LEU A 53 17.61 8.99 1.60
C LEU A 53 18.48 9.36 0.39
N ASP A 54 19.68 8.79 0.30
CA ASP A 54 20.61 9.06 -0.79
C ASP A 54 20.09 8.55 -2.14
N LEU A 55 19.35 7.44 -2.13
CA LEU A 55 18.66 6.92 -3.31
C LEU A 55 17.51 7.84 -3.73
N LEU A 56 16.64 8.23 -2.79
CA LEU A 56 15.51 9.11 -3.06
C LEU A 56 15.98 10.43 -3.70
N LYS A 57 17.06 11.02 -3.17
CA LYS A 57 17.64 12.26 -3.68
C LYS A 57 18.08 12.18 -5.15
N LYS A 58 18.45 10.98 -5.63
CA LYS A 58 18.87 10.76 -7.03
C LYS A 58 17.70 10.46 -7.96
N SER A 59 16.57 10.02 -7.42
CA SER A 59 15.46 9.48 -8.19
C SER A 59 14.31 10.45 -8.40
N VAL A 60 14.28 11.57 -7.67
CA VAL A 60 13.08 12.41 -7.54
C VAL A 60 13.45 13.90 -7.64
N GLU A 61 12.51 14.71 -8.15
CA GLU A 61 12.64 16.17 -8.20
C GLU A 61 12.74 16.80 -6.79
N GLU A 62 13.41 17.95 -6.68
CA GLU A 62 13.71 18.59 -5.39
C GLU A 62 12.46 18.92 -4.56
N SER A 63 11.39 19.40 -5.19
CA SER A 63 10.11 19.72 -4.52
C SER A 63 9.43 18.49 -3.91
N GLN A 64 9.48 17.36 -4.62
CA GLN A 64 8.93 16.08 -4.16
C GLN A 64 9.85 15.44 -3.11
N PHE A 65 11.17 15.57 -3.27
CA PHE A 65 12.16 15.10 -2.29
C PHE A 65 11.93 15.77 -0.93
N ASP A 66 11.80 17.10 -0.89
CA ASP A 66 11.60 17.83 0.36
C ASP A 66 10.30 17.43 1.05
N PHE A 67 9.23 17.24 0.28
CA PHE A 67 7.96 16.75 0.79
C PHE A 67 8.10 15.35 1.40
N VAL A 68 8.65 14.40 0.64
CA VAL A 68 8.76 13.00 1.07
C VAL A 68 9.74 12.86 2.24
N ASN A 69 10.81 13.64 2.29
CA ASN A 69 11.74 13.67 3.41
C ASN A 69 11.06 14.18 4.69
N LYS A 70 10.23 15.24 4.59
CA LYS A 70 9.42 15.71 5.74
C LYS A 70 8.42 14.64 6.19
N LEU A 71 7.73 14.00 5.25
CA LEU A 71 6.75 12.96 5.54
C LEU A 71 7.40 11.72 6.18
N SER A 72 8.47 11.19 5.59
CA SER A 72 9.23 10.03 6.05
C SER A 72 9.69 10.18 7.51
N LYS A 73 10.22 11.36 7.86
CA LYS A 73 10.61 11.69 9.24
C LYS A 73 9.43 11.77 10.21
N LEU A 74 8.27 12.24 9.75
CA LEU A 74 7.08 12.34 10.59
C LEU A 74 6.49 10.96 10.91
N ILE A 75 6.50 10.04 9.93
CA ILE A 75 5.88 8.71 10.05
C ILE A 75 6.86 7.60 10.44
N ASP A 76 8.16 7.91 10.53
CA ASP A 76 9.27 6.98 10.79
C ASP A 76 9.28 5.78 9.82
N VAL A 77 9.12 6.07 8.52
CA VAL A 77 9.13 5.07 7.44
C VAL A 77 10.26 5.36 6.47
N ASP A 78 10.88 4.30 5.94
CA ASP A 78 11.92 4.36 4.93
C ASP A 78 11.60 5.33 3.78
N HIS A 79 12.58 6.14 3.36
CA HIS A 79 12.39 7.20 2.39
C HIS A 79 11.87 6.70 1.03
N MET A 80 12.33 5.52 0.58
CA MET A 80 11.87 4.94 -0.68
C MET A 80 10.46 4.38 -0.55
N GLN A 81 10.16 3.70 0.55
CA GLN A 81 8.79 3.21 0.81
C GLN A 81 7.81 4.37 1.00
N CYS A 82 8.24 5.46 1.62
CA CYS A 82 7.46 6.68 1.77
C CYS A 82 7.18 7.35 0.42
N TYR A 83 8.14 7.31 -0.50
CA TYR A 83 7.92 7.77 -1.88
C TYR A 83 6.94 6.87 -2.63
N GLU A 84 7.06 5.54 -2.54
CA GLU A 84 6.10 4.62 -3.14
C GLU A 84 4.68 4.82 -2.60
N LEU A 85 4.54 5.00 -1.28
CA LEU A 85 3.27 5.34 -0.64
C LEU A 85 2.71 6.66 -1.17
N PHE A 86 3.55 7.67 -1.33
CA PHE A 86 3.17 8.96 -1.88
C PHE A 86 2.68 8.87 -3.33
N VAL A 87 3.41 8.15 -4.19
CA VAL A 87 3.00 7.87 -5.57
C VAL A 87 1.68 7.10 -5.61
N SER A 88 1.51 6.13 -4.70
CA SER A 88 0.27 5.36 -4.56
C SER A 88 -0.91 6.27 -4.17
N TYR A 89 -0.75 7.16 -3.18
CA TYR A 89 -1.77 8.14 -2.81
C TYR A 89 -2.17 9.04 -4.00
N ILE A 90 -1.18 9.55 -4.75
CA ILE A 90 -1.44 10.39 -5.94
C ILE A 90 -2.23 9.62 -7.00
N THR A 91 -1.96 8.33 -7.14
CA THR A 91 -2.59 7.50 -8.16
C THR A 91 -4.03 7.10 -7.80
N TYR A 92 -4.30 6.78 -6.54
CA TYR A 92 -5.56 6.17 -6.12
C TYR A 92 -6.52 7.10 -5.37
N GLU A 93 -6.03 8.07 -4.59
CA GLU A 93 -6.87 8.91 -3.72
C GLU A 93 -6.88 10.40 -4.11
N TYR A 94 -5.83 10.88 -4.76
CA TYR A 94 -5.75 12.28 -5.16
C TYR A 94 -6.70 12.60 -6.32
N LYS A 95 -7.63 13.55 -6.10
CA LYS A 95 -8.66 13.94 -7.06
C LYS A 95 -8.32 15.19 -7.88
N GLY A 96 -7.13 15.76 -7.68
CA GLY A 96 -6.70 16.96 -8.38
C GLY A 96 -5.97 16.68 -9.70
N THR A 97 -5.63 17.73 -10.42
CA THR A 97 -4.76 17.66 -11.61
C THR A 97 -3.28 17.71 -11.24
N GLN A 98 -2.40 17.25 -12.13
CA GLN A 98 -0.95 17.37 -11.93
C GLN A 98 -0.52 18.84 -11.67
N LYS A 99 -1.08 19.80 -12.41
CA LYS A 99 -0.79 21.23 -12.20
C LYS A 99 -1.23 21.72 -10.82
N SER A 100 -2.39 21.28 -10.34
CA SER A 100 -2.83 21.62 -8.98
C SER A 100 -1.92 21.00 -7.92
N PHE A 101 -1.40 19.81 -8.17
CA PHE A 101 -0.49 19.13 -7.26
C PHE A 101 0.88 19.83 -7.17
N GLU A 102 1.47 20.20 -8.31
CA GLU A 102 2.70 20.99 -8.34
C GLU A 102 2.52 22.33 -7.58
N ALA A 103 1.37 22.98 -7.72
CA ALA A 103 1.04 24.20 -6.97
C ALA A 103 0.86 23.95 -5.46
N LEU A 104 0.36 22.78 -5.04
CA LEU A 104 0.26 22.41 -3.62
C LEU A 104 1.64 22.24 -2.99
N LEU A 105 2.60 21.62 -3.70
CA LEU A 105 3.96 21.42 -3.20
C LEU A 105 4.73 22.74 -2.99
N LEU A 106 4.40 23.77 -3.77
CA LEU A 106 5.02 25.10 -3.66
C LEU A 106 4.47 25.95 -2.51
N ASN A 107 3.34 25.58 -1.92
CA ASN A 107 2.68 26.37 -0.87
C ASN A 107 2.69 25.65 0.47
N GLU A 108 3.47 26.16 1.43
CA GLU A 108 3.68 25.52 2.74
C GLU A 108 2.39 25.24 3.53
N ARG A 109 1.37 26.08 3.40
CA ARG A 109 0.07 25.85 4.08
C ARG A 109 -0.63 24.62 3.52
N HIS A 110 -0.54 24.40 2.22
CA HIS A 110 -1.16 23.26 1.56
C HIS A 110 -0.35 21.97 1.74
N VAL A 111 0.98 22.08 1.84
CA VAL A 111 1.87 20.95 2.15
C VAL A 111 1.47 20.27 3.46
N HIS A 112 1.11 21.03 4.50
CA HIS A 112 0.68 20.44 5.78
C HIS A 112 -0.63 19.63 5.64
N SER A 113 -1.60 20.14 4.88
CA SER A 113 -2.83 19.40 4.59
C SER A 113 -2.52 18.11 3.83
N LEU A 114 -1.65 18.18 2.83
CA LEU A 114 -1.25 17.02 2.03
C LEU A 114 -0.51 15.98 2.87
N ILE A 115 0.36 16.39 3.79
CA ILE A 115 1.02 15.49 4.74
C ILE A 115 -0.03 14.72 5.57
N LEU A 116 -1.05 15.41 6.10
CA LEU A 116 -2.12 14.76 6.88
C LEU A 116 -2.94 13.78 6.04
N GLU A 117 -3.22 14.10 4.79
CA GLU A 117 -3.93 13.20 3.88
C GLU A 117 -3.13 11.93 3.57
N VAL A 118 -1.84 12.07 3.24
CA VAL A 118 -0.95 10.91 3.01
C VAL A 118 -0.75 10.12 4.31
N TRP A 119 -0.74 10.78 5.46
CA TRP A 119 -0.67 10.14 6.78
C TRP A 119 -1.92 9.30 7.07
N HIS A 120 -3.12 9.80 6.77
CA HIS A 120 -4.33 9.00 6.87
C HIS A 120 -4.31 7.83 5.88
N TYR A 121 -3.84 8.06 4.65
CA TYR A 121 -3.69 7.00 3.65
C TYR A 121 -2.75 5.88 4.14
N TYR A 122 -1.60 6.23 4.73
CA TYR A 122 -0.66 5.28 5.33
C TYR A 122 -1.32 4.34 6.35
N PHE A 123 -2.07 4.90 7.29
CA PHE A 123 -2.76 4.11 8.30
C PHE A 123 -3.91 3.29 7.71
N GLY A 124 -4.61 3.85 6.72
CA GLY A 124 -5.61 3.14 5.94
C GLY A 124 -5.03 1.89 5.30
N GLU A 125 -3.94 2.03 4.56
CA GLU A 125 -3.27 0.90 3.88
C GLU A 125 -2.89 -0.21 4.87
N ARG A 126 -2.28 0.14 6.01
CA ARG A 126 -1.93 -0.84 7.06
C ARG A 126 -3.16 -1.54 7.63
N LEU A 127 -4.25 -0.81 7.84
CA LEU A 127 -5.49 -1.37 8.32
C LEU A 127 -6.09 -2.34 7.30
N TYR A 128 -6.10 -2.00 6.02
CA TYR A 128 -6.63 -2.87 4.98
C TYR A 128 -5.83 -4.17 4.83
N TYR A 129 -4.49 -4.14 4.93
CA TYR A 129 -3.70 -5.38 4.96
C TYR A 129 -4.10 -6.28 6.13
N LEU A 130 -4.35 -5.72 7.33
CA LEU A 130 -4.83 -6.50 8.48
C LEU A 130 -6.25 -7.05 8.26
N LEU A 131 -7.13 -6.28 7.62
CA LEU A 131 -8.50 -6.72 7.29
C LEU A 131 -8.46 -7.88 6.28
N ILE A 132 -7.63 -7.77 5.25
CA ILE A 132 -7.40 -8.84 4.27
C ILE A 132 -6.93 -10.10 4.97
N LEU A 133 -5.89 -10.01 5.81
CA LEU A 133 -5.36 -11.15 6.54
C LEU A 133 -6.42 -11.77 7.46
N LYS A 134 -7.16 -10.95 8.21
CA LYS A 134 -8.27 -11.41 9.04
C LYS A 134 -9.31 -12.16 8.22
N HIS A 135 -9.67 -11.66 7.04
CA HIS A 135 -10.68 -12.28 6.20
C HIS A 135 -10.21 -13.63 5.65
N ILE A 136 -8.98 -13.71 5.12
CA ILE A 136 -8.38 -14.99 4.70
C ILE A 136 -8.44 -16.00 5.86
N LEU A 137 -8.02 -15.59 7.07
CA LEU A 137 -8.02 -16.45 8.26
C LEU A 137 -9.42 -16.81 8.79
N SER A 138 -10.46 -16.04 8.45
CA SER A 138 -11.83 -16.34 8.87
C SER A 138 -12.57 -17.23 7.87
N HIS A 139 -12.18 -17.19 6.60
CA HIS A 139 -12.92 -17.82 5.49
C HIS A 139 -12.21 -19.05 4.90
N TRP A 140 -10.94 -19.33 5.22
CA TRP A 140 -10.23 -20.51 4.69
C TRP A 140 -10.81 -21.87 5.13
N GLN A 141 -11.60 -21.93 6.21
CA GLN A 141 -12.30 -23.15 6.65
C GLN A 141 -13.81 -23.10 6.37
N ASP A 142 -14.31 -22.01 5.78
CA ASP A 142 -15.74 -21.86 5.52
C ASP A 142 -16.09 -22.55 4.19
N ASP A 143 -16.79 -23.69 4.27
CA ASP A 143 -17.26 -24.44 3.10
C ASP A 143 -18.28 -23.66 2.25
N GLY A 144 -18.85 -22.58 2.78
CA GLY A 144 -19.73 -21.67 2.06
C GLY A 144 -19.02 -20.60 1.23
N ASP A 145 -17.71 -20.40 1.43
CA ASP A 145 -16.96 -19.33 0.78
C ASP A 145 -16.48 -19.73 -0.63
N PRO A 146 -16.79 -18.95 -1.69
CA PRO A 146 -16.37 -19.27 -3.06
C PRO A 146 -14.85 -19.22 -3.28
N TYR A 147 -14.09 -18.59 -2.39
CA TYR A 147 -12.64 -18.40 -2.49
C TYR A 147 -11.84 -19.23 -1.49
N LYS A 148 -12.50 -20.12 -0.74
CA LYS A 148 -11.87 -21.01 0.25
C LYS A 148 -10.57 -21.67 -0.27
N ASP A 149 -10.64 -22.32 -1.44
CA ASP A 149 -9.49 -23.02 -2.03
C ASP A 149 -8.29 -22.10 -2.29
N ILE A 150 -8.56 -20.83 -2.63
CA ILE A 150 -7.52 -19.81 -2.88
C ILE A 150 -6.88 -19.41 -1.55
N TYR A 151 -7.69 -19.20 -0.51
CA TYR A 151 -7.20 -18.85 0.82
C TYR A 151 -6.38 -19.99 1.45
N GLU A 152 -6.83 -21.24 1.30
CA GLU A 152 -6.11 -22.42 1.75
C GLU A 152 -4.76 -22.54 1.02
N SER A 153 -4.76 -22.43 -0.32
CA SER A 153 -3.53 -22.46 -1.12
C SER A 153 -2.56 -21.34 -0.74
N PHE A 154 -3.06 -20.13 -0.48
CA PHE A 154 -2.26 -19.01 -0.02
C PHE A 154 -1.58 -19.35 1.33
N LEU A 155 -2.35 -19.80 2.33
CA LEU A 155 -1.83 -20.13 3.65
C LEU A 155 -0.81 -21.28 3.61
N ASP A 156 -1.06 -22.30 2.79
CA ASP A 156 -0.13 -23.42 2.59
C ASP A 156 1.22 -22.97 2.06
N LYS A 157 1.21 -22.01 1.11
CA LYS A 157 2.43 -21.41 0.58
C LYS A 157 3.18 -20.64 1.66
N VAL A 158 2.48 -19.76 2.38
CA VAL A 158 3.06 -18.97 3.48
C VAL A 158 3.67 -19.87 4.56
N ASN A 159 2.99 -20.96 4.94
CA ASN A 159 3.47 -21.88 5.96
C ASN A 159 4.70 -22.68 5.51
N LYS A 160 4.77 -23.06 4.22
CA LYS A 160 5.94 -23.76 3.66
C LYS A 160 7.18 -22.88 3.59
N ASP A 161 7.01 -21.58 3.30
CA ASP A 161 8.12 -20.63 3.21
C ASP A 161 8.70 -20.23 4.59
N ASN A 162 8.02 -20.56 5.68
CA ASN A 162 8.43 -20.28 7.06
C ASN A 162 9.03 -21.49 7.81
N ILE A 163 9.21 -22.64 7.14
CA ILE A 163 9.85 -23.87 7.66
C ILE A 163 11.26 -24.00 7.07
#